data_AF-A0A1H4B2H3-F1
#
_entry.id   AF-A0A1H4B2H3-F1
#
_cell.length_a   1.000
_cell.length_b   1.000
_cell.length_c   1.000
_cell.angle_alpha   90.00
_cell.angle_beta   90.00
_cell.angle_gamma   90.00
#
_symmetry.space_group_name_H-M   'P 1'
#
loop_
_entity.id
_entity.type
_entity.pdbx_description
1 polymer ?
#
loop_
_entity_poly.entity_id
_entity_poly.type
_entity_poly.pdbx_seq_one_letter_code
_entity_poly.pdbx_strand_id
1 'polypeptide(L)'
;MNYWLFKSEPDEYSIQDLAAERGHTGRWDGIRNYQARNFLRDQVQEGDGVLFYHSACKVPAVVGTAEVVRAAYPDPAQFDPASKYFDPKASGDQPRWYCVDVRWQSEFARPVPLAEIKQNPELEDMVLVKQGRLSIQPVTPRQWQAIVRLGAL
;
A
#
# COMPACT_ATOMS: atom_id res chain seq x y z
N MET A 1 -5.55 5.13 -15.07
CA MET A 1 -5.77 4.46 -13.78
C MET A 1 -4.84 3.27 -13.70
N ASN A 2 -3.87 3.35 -12.80
CA ASN A 2 -2.95 2.27 -12.48
C ASN A 2 -3.45 1.51 -11.24
N TYR A 3 -2.84 0.35 -10.99
CA TYR A 3 -3.14 -0.47 -9.82
C TYR A 3 -1.87 -0.75 -9.04
N TRP A 4 -2.02 -0.76 -7.72
CA TRP A 4 -0.93 -0.92 -6.78
C TRP A 4 -1.27 -1.94 -5.70
N LEU A 5 -0.25 -2.45 -5.03
CA LEU A 5 -0.38 -3.18 -3.78
C LEU A 5 0.44 -2.45 -2.73
N PHE A 6 -0.23 -2.08 -1.64
CA PHE A 6 0.38 -1.41 -0.50
C PHE A 6 0.35 -2.35 0.72
N LYS A 7 1.48 -2.48 1.41
CA LYS A 7 1.62 -3.36 2.58
C LYS A 7 1.52 -2.57 3.87
N SER A 8 0.70 -3.06 4.79
CA SER A 8 0.61 -2.56 6.16
C SER A 8 0.57 -3.73 7.14
N GLU A 9 1.15 -3.57 8.32
CA GLU A 9 1.01 -4.55 9.39
C GLU A 9 -0.33 -4.30 10.10
N PRO A 10 -1.22 -5.30 10.23
CA PRO A 10 -2.56 -5.07 10.75
C PRO A 10 -2.58 -4.66 12.22
N ASP A 11 -1.53 -4.97 12.98
CA ASP A 11 -1.39 -4.54 14.37
C ASP A 11 -0.95 -3.06 14.49
N GLU A 12 -0.39 -2.48 13.41
CA GLU A 12 -0.06 -1.04 13.34
C GLU A 12 -1.18 -0.24 12.64
N TYR A 13 -1.66 -0.73 11.49
CA TYR A 13 -2.70 -0.08 10.69
C TYR A 13 -3.39 -1.08 9.75
N SER A 14 -4.59 -1.51 10.13
CA SER A 14 -5.42 -2.46 9.38
C SER A 14 -6.31 -1.77 8.34
N ILE A 15 -7.02 -2.56 7.52
CA ILE A 15 -8.00 -1.99 6.58
C ILE A 15 -9.23 -1.47 7.33
N GLN A 16 -9.55 -2.08 8.48
CA GLN A 16 -10.63 -1.63 9.35
C GLN A 16 -10.28 -0.30 10.03
N ASP A 17 -9.01 -0.07 10.35
CA ASP A 17 -8.56 1.24 10.85
C ASP A 17 -8.75 2.32 9.79
N LEU A 18 -8.35 2.06 8.54
CA LEU A 18 -8.61 2.95 7.40
C LEU A 18 -10.12 3.20 7.20
N ALA A 19 -10.93 2.15 7.32
CA ALA A 19 -12.39 2.26 7.23
C ALA A 19 -12.98 3.09 8.37
N ALA A 20 -12.39 3.07 9.57
CA ALA A 20 -12.84 3.83 10.72
C ALA A 20 -12.35 5.30 10.72
N GLU A 21 -11.38 5.65 9.88
CA GLU A 21 -10.89 7.02 9.76
C GLU A 21 -11.96 8.00 9.28
N ARG A 22 -11.76 9.28 9.61
CA ARG A 22 -12.68 10.34 9.19
C ARG A 22 -12.71 10.43 7.67
N GLY A 23 -13.90 10.23 7.10
CA GLY A 23 -14.06 10.21 5.64
C GLY A 23 -13.42 8.99 4.99
N HIS A 24 -13.18 7.93 5.77
CA HIS A 24 -12.54 6.68 5.35
C HIS A 24 -11.18 6.88 4.68
N THR A 25 -10.49 7.99 5.02
CA THR A 25 -9.29 8.45 4.35
C THR A 25 -8.17 8.53 5.36
N GLY A 26 -7.04 7.89 5.06
CA GLY A 26 -5.86 7.84 5.90
C GLY A 26 -4.60 8.13 5.10
N ARG A 27 -3.58 8.62 5.81
CA ARG A 27 -2.26 8.90 5.23
C ARG A 27 -1.44 7.61 5.17
N TRP A 28 -0.95 7.29 3.98
CA TRP A 28 0.00 6.19 3.78
C TRP A 28 1.44 6.69 3.92
N ASP A 29 1.93 6.76 5.16
CA ASP A 29 3.27 7.27 5.51
C ASP A 29 4.28 6.16 5.87
N GLY A 30 5.42 6.54 6.45
CA GLY A 30 6.41 5.59 6.96
C GLY A 30 7.25 4.89 5.90
N ILE A 31 7.11 5.23 4.62
CA ILE A 31 7.90 4.65 3.53
C ILE A 31 9.35 5.11 3.62
N ARG A 32 10.25 4.17 3.93
CA ARG A 32 11.71 4.40 4.03
C ARG A 32 12.55 3.54 3.07
N ASN A 33 11.92 3.01 2.03
CA ASN A 33 12.58 2.33 0.91
C ASN A 33 12.60 3.23 -0.33
N TYR A 34 13.76 3.42 -0.95
CA TYR A 34 13.92 4.34 -2.09
C TYR A 34 13.09 3.95 -3.32
N GLN A 35 12.98 2.65 -3.62
CA GLN A 35 12.20 2.18 -4.75
C GLN A 35 10.69 2.40 -4.50
N ALA A 36 10.20 2.03 -3.31
CA ALA A 36 8.82 2.28 -2.90
C ALA A 36 8.49 3.78 -2.93
N ARG A 37 9.40 4.62 -2.42
CA ARG A 37 9.28 6.08 -2.49
C ARG A 37 9.18 6.57 -3.93
N ASN A 38 10.06 6.09 -4.82
CA ASN A 38 10.03 6.51 -6.23
C ASN A 38 8.71 6.12 -6.89
N PHE A 39 8.14 4.95 -6.58
CA PHE A 39 6.79 4.60 -7.05
C PHE A 39 5.74 5.59 -6.56
N LEU A 40 5.72 5.91 -5.26
CA LEU A 40 4.79 6.92 -4.72
C LEU A 40 4.97 8.28 -5.41
N ARG A 41 6.19 8.79 -5.45
CA ARG A 41 6.51 10.14 -5.93
C ARG A 41 6.29 10.31 -7.43
N ASP A 42 6.71 9.32 -8.23
CA ASP A 42 6.83 9.48 -9.68
C ASP A 42 5.67 8.87 -10.47
N GLN A 43 4.93 7.91 -9.88
CA GLN A 43 4.00 7.07 -10.63
C GLN A 43 2.61 6.95 -10.03
N VAL A 44 2.48 6.95 -8.69
CA VAL A 44 1.17 6.89 -8.04
C VAL A 44 0.42 8.21 -8.25
N GLN A 45 -0.80 8.12 -8.74
CA GLN A 45 -1.67 9.28 -9.01
C GLN A 45 -3.00 9.17 -8.30
N GLU A 46 -3.69 10.30 -8.11
CA GLU A 46 -5.07 10.33 -7.64
C GLU A 46 -5.97 9.51 -8.58
N GLY A 47 -6.87 8.73 -7.99
CA GLY A 47 -7.74 7.78 -8.69
C GLY A 47 -7.13 6.41 -8.94
N ASP A 48 -5.86 6.18 -8.62
CA ASP A 48 -5.27 4.84 -8.74
C ASP A 48 -5.84 3.87 -7.69
N GLY A 49 -6.03 2.60 -8.10
CA GLY A 49 -6.53 1.55 -7.22
C GLY A 49 -5.42 0.90 -6.39
N VAL A 50 -5.73 0.58 -5.13
CA VAL A 50 -4.79 -0.02 -4.17
C VAL A 50 -5.36 -1.32 -3.61
N LEU A 51 -4.62 -2.42 -3.76
CA LEU A 51 -4.83 -3.66 -3.01
C LEU A 51 -4.21 -3.46 -1.63
N PHE A 52 -5.04 -3.51 -0.58
CA PHE A 52 -4.57 -3.40 0.80
C PHE A 52 -4.07 -4.76 1.26
N TYR A 53 -2.77 -4.88 1.54
CA TYR A 53 -2.12 -6.12 1.93
C TYR A 53 -1.71 -6.09 3.40
N HIS A 54 -2.23 -7.02 4.20
CA HIS A 54 -1.76 -7.27 5.57
C HIS A 54 -0.45 -8.06 5.53
N SER A 55 0.62 -7.45 6.01
CA SER A 55 1.96 -8.04 6.14
C SER A 55 2.32 -8.33 7.59
N ALA A 56 3.42 -9.08 7.79
CA ALA A 56 4.01 -9.38 9.11
C ALA A 56 3.05 -10.00 10.16
N CYS A 57 1.92 -10.55 9.73
CA CYS A 57 0.95 -11.21 10.59
C CYS A 57 0.92 -12.73 10.37
N LYS A 58 0.11 -13.44 11.17
CA LYS A 58 -0.01 -14.91 11.11
C LYS A 58 -0.42 -15.42 9.72
N VAL A 59 -1.30 -14.70 9.03
CA VAL A 59 -1.78 -15.04 7.68
C VAL A 59 -1.71 -13.81 6.78
N PRO A 60 -0.56 -13.55 6.13
CA PRO A 60 -0.43 -12.41 5.22
C PRO A 60 -1.34 -12.57 4.00
N ALA A 61 -2.09 -11.53 3.67
CA ALA A 61 -3.15 -11.59 2.67
C ALA A 61 -3.47 -10.22 2.08
N VAL A 62 -4.02 -10.20 0.86
CA VAL A 62 -4.80 -9.05 0.39
C VAL A 62 -6.18 -9.13 1.02
N VAL A 63 -6.60 -8.05 1.68
CA VAL A 63 -7.83 -8.03 2.51
C VAL A 63 -8.92 -7.13 1.96
N GLY A 64 -8.62 -6.31 0.96
CA GLY A 64 -9.58 -5.37 0.40
C GLY A 64 -8.93 -4.39 -0.56
N THR A 65 -9.68 -3.36 -0.90
CA THR A 65 -9.23 -2.29 -1.80
C THR A 65 -9.37 -0.91 -1.17
N ALA A 66 -8.53 0.00 -1.65
CA ALA A 66 -8.57 1.43 -1.42
C ALA A 66 -8.31 2.16 -2.74
N GLU A 67 -8.44 3.47 -2.73
CA GLU A 67 -8.16 4.37 -3.85
C GLU A 67 -7.24 5.49 -3.36
N VAL A 68 -6.29 5.92 -4.18
CA VAL A 68 -5.46 7.10 -3.88
C VAL A 68 -6.31 8.35 -4.08
N VAL A 69 -6.47 9.14 -3.02
CA VAL A 69 -7.25 10.40 -3.05
C VAL A 69 -6.38 11.65 -2.94
N ARG A 70 -5.09 11.48 -2.68
CA ARG A 70 -4.09 12.54 -2.79
C ARG A 70 -2.78 11.98 -3.30
N ALA A 71 -2.25 12.58 -4.37
CA ALA A 71 -0.95 12.22 -4.91
C ALA A 71 0.19 12.56 -3.93
N ALA A 72 1.41 12.14 -4.27
CA ALA A 72 2.53 12.19 -3.34
C ALA A 72 2.87 13.59 -2.81
N TYR A 73 3.11 13.67 -1.50
CA TYR A 73 3.60 14.86 -0.82
C TYR A 73 4.64 14.47 0.24
N PRO A 74 5.49 15.42 0.70
CA PRO A 74 6.50 15.14 1.72
C PRO A 74 5.88 14.51 2.97
N ASP A 75 6.42 13.36 3.38
CA ASP A 75 6.00 12.70 4.62
C ASP A 75 6.39 13.56 5.82
N PRO A 76 5.44 14.11 6.60
CA PRO A 76 5.76 15.01 7.71
C PRO A 76 6.54 14.29 8.83
N ALA A 77 6.42 12.98 8.95
CA ALA A 77 7.13 12.19 9.96
C ALA A 77 8.66 12.25 9.77
N GLN A 78 9.15 12.59 8.57
CA GLN A 78 10.59 12.72 8.34
C GLN A 78 11.21 13.95 9.02
N PHE A 79 10.40 14.96 9.38
CA PHE A 79 10.87 16.21 9.98
C PHE A 79 10.69 16.28 11.50
N ASP A 80 9.95 15.34 12.09
CA ASP A 80 9.66 15.31 13.53
C ASP A 80 10.71 14.46 14.28
N PRO A 81 11.56 15.05 15.15
CA PRO A 81 12.56 14.31 15.91
C PRO A 81 11.99 13.26 16.87
N ALA A 82 10.71 13.35 17.24
CA ALA A 82 10.04 12.35 18.09
C ALA A 82 9.50 11.15 17.28
N SER A 83 9.44 11.26 15.96
CA SER A 83 8.93 10.20 15.09
C SER A 83 9.93 9.05 14.95
N LYS A 84 9.42 7.81 14.96
CA LYS A 84 10.20 6.61 14.58
C LYS A 84 10.75 6.67 13.15
N TYR A 85 10.21 7.58 12.33
CA TYR A 85 10.59 7.76 10.94
C TYR A 85 11.32 9.08 10.65
N PHE A 86 11.82 9.77 11.69
CA PHE A 86 12.67 10.96 11.57
C PHE A 86 13.88 10.69 10.68
N ASP A 87 14.22 11.66 9.82
CA ASP A 87 15.42 11.62 9.01
C ASP A 87 16.20 12.94 9.16
N PRO A 88 17.35 12.97 9.86
CA PRO A 88 18.10 14.20 10.11
C PRO A 88 18.69 14.84 8.86
N LYS A 89 18.65 14.15 7.71
CA LYS A 89 19.10 14.70 6.42
C LYS A 89 17.93 15.18 5.55
N ALA A 90 16.68 15.05 6.01
CA ALA A 90 15.53 15.60 5.32
C ALA A 90 15.28 17.03 5.81
N SER A 91 14.99 17.93 4.88
CA SER A 91 14.62 19.32 5.16
C SER A 91 13.41 19.73 4.31
N GLY A 92 12.77 20.83 4.65
CA GLY A 92 11.58 21.29 3.94
C GLY A 92 11.84 21.59 2.45
N ASP A 93 13.03 22.06 2.11
CA ASP A 93 13.49 22.30 0.74
C ASP A 93 13.95 21.01 0.03
N GLN A 94 14.39 19.99 0.78
CA GLN A 94 14.90 18.73 0.25
C GLN A 94 14.24 17.53 0.95
N PRO A 95 12.92 17.33 0.75
CA PRO A 95 12.22 16.18 1.30
C PRO A 95 12.76 14.88 0.67
N ARG A 96 13.10 13.92 1.53
CA ARG A 96 13.65 12.63 1.12
C ARG A 96 12.59 11.55 1.01
N TRP A 97 11.48 11.71 1.74
CA TRP A 97 10.41 10.72 1.88
C TRP A 97 9.05 11.31 1.53
N TYR A 98 8.19 10.48 0.97
CA TYR A 98 6.88 10.89 0.44
C TYR A 98 5.82 9.91 0.92
N CYS A 99 4.63 10.44 1.14
CA CYS A 99 3.41 9.73 1.48
C CYS A 99 2.30 10.13 0.51
N VAL A 100 1.22 9.37 0.51
CA VAL A 100 -0.02 9.66 -0.24
C VAL A 100 -1.20 9.56 0.73
N ASP A 101 -2.37 10.06 0.35
CA ASP A 101 -3.59 9.75 1.10
C ASP A 101 -4.41 8.73 0.31
N VAL A 102 -4.90 7.70 1.00
CA VAL A 102 -5.77 6.67 0.43
C VAL A 102 -7.11 6.68 1.13
N ARG A 103 -8.16 6.33 0.38
CA ARG A 103 -9.51 6.16 0.89
C ARG A 103 -9.94 4.71 0.75
N TRP A 104 -10.48 4.15 1.82
CA TRP A 104 -11.09 2.82 1.81
C TRP A 104 -12.16 2.72 0.72
N GLN A 105 -12.22 1.55 0.06
CA GLN A 105 -13.22 1.26 -0.96
C GLN A 105 -14.07 0.05 -0.56
N SER A 106 -13.41 -1.06 -0.24
CA SER A 106 -14.11 -2.30 0.11
C SER A 106 -13.22 -3.28 0.86
N GLU A 107 -13.84 -4.13 1.68
CA GLU A 107 -13.21 -5.32 2.25
C GLU A 107 -13.58 -6.55 1.40
N PHE A 108 -12.65 -7.47 1.27
CA PHE A 108 -12.91 -8.74 0.59
C PHE A 108 -13.78 -9.63 1.49
N ALA A 109 -14.78 -10.27 0.91
CA ALA A 109 -15.59 -11.27 1.64
C ALA A 109 -14.72 -12.44 2.13
N ARG A 110 -13.60 -12.69 1.44
CA ARG A 110 -12.55 -13.62 1.88
C ARG A 110 -11.17 -13.00 1.61
N PRO A 111 -10.30 -12.86 2.63
CA PRO A 111 -8.91 -12.50 2.41
C PRO A 111 -8.24 -13.45 1.42
N VAL A 112 -7.39 -12.94 0.54
CA VAL A 112 -6.63 -13.72 -0.45
C VAL A 112 -5.21 -13.94 0.09
N PRO A 113 -4.90 -15.12 0.68
CA PRO A 113 -3.63 -15.33 1.37
C PRO A 113 -2.45 -15.40 0.41
N LEU A 114 -1.27 -14.98 0.84
CA LEU A 114 -0.04 -15.07 0.04
C LEU A 114 0.25 -16.48 -0.46
N ALA A 115 -0.10 -17.51 0.33
CA ALA A 115 0.07 -18.91 -0.06
C ALA A 115 -0.75 -19.26 -1.32
N GLU A 116 -1.99 -18.76 -1.40
CA GLU A 116 -2.87 -18.94 -2.56
C GLU A 116 -2.37 -18.14 -3.76
N ILE A 117 -1.94 -16.89 -3.54
CA ILE A 117 -1.35 -16.03 -4.58
C ILE A 117 -0.15 -16.72 -5.24
N LYS A 118 0.74 -17.32 -4.43
CA LYS A 118 1.93 -18.03 -4.92
C LYS A 118 1.62 -19.31 -5.71
N GLN A 119 0.45 -19.91 -5.49
CA GLN A 119 0.03 -21.13 -6.18
C GLN A 119 -0.78 -20.84 -7.46
N ASN A 120 -1.16 -19.58 -7.68
CA ASN A 120 -1.97 -19.19 -8.83
C ASN A 120 -1.08 -18.78 -10.01
N PRO A 121 -1.11 -19.50 -11.15
CA PRO A 121 -0.31 -19.17 -12.32
C PRO A 121 -0.59 -17.77 -12.90
N GLU A 122 -1.79 -17.22 -12.72
CA GLU A 122 -2.10 -15.86 -13.19
C GLU A 122 -1.36 -14.77 -12.39
N LEU A 123 -0.83 -15.13 -11.21
CA LEU A 123 -0.22 -14.22 -10.25
C LEU A 123 1.27 -14.51 -10.03
N GLU A 124 1.86 -15.48 -10.72
CA GLU A 124 3.27 -15.88 -10.57
C GLU A 124 4.24 -14.71 -10.84
N ASP A 125 3.83 -13.81 -11.74
CA ASP A 125 4.60 -12.65 -12.13
C ASP A 125 4.40 -11.42 -11.23
N MET A 126 3.55 -11.50 -10.20
CA MET A 126 3.35 -10.38 -9.29
C MET A 126 4.67 -10.00 -8.59
N VAL A 127 4.88 -8.69 -8.45
CA VAL A 127 5.97 -8.14 -7.63
C VAL A 127 5.88 -8.65 -6.19
N LEU A 128 4.68 -8.97 -5.69
CA LEU A 128 4.48 -9.57 -4.38
C LEU A 128 5.21 -10.92 -4.22
N VAL A 129 5.19 -11.74 -5.27
CA VAL A 129 5.83 -13.06 -5.32
C VAL A 129 7.33 -12.92 -5.51
N LYS A 130 7.75 -12.02 -6.42
CA LYS A 130 9.16 -11.85 -6.80
C LYS A 130 9.99 -11.01 -5.83
N GLN A 131 9.38 -10.02 -5.18
CA GLN A 131 10.04 -9.02 -4.33
C GLN A 131 9.25 -8.77 -3.04
N GLY A 132 9.24 -9.75 -2.14
CA GLY A 132 8.46 -9.71 -0.91
C GLY A 132 8.76 -8.52 0.03
N ARG A 133 9.95 -7.92 -0.04
CA ARG A 133 10.36 -6.81 0.84
C ARG A 133 9.92 -5.42 0.35
N LEU A 134 9.49 -5.29 -0.90
CA LEU A 134 9.03 -4.01 -1.44
C LEU A 134 7.60 -3.73 -0.96
N SER A 135 7.36 -2.61 -0.27
CA SER A 135 6.06 -2.32 0.37
C SER A 135 5.04 -1.64 -0.53
N ILE A 136 5.50 -0.99 -1.61
CA ILE A 136 4.67 -0.34 -2.63
C ILE A 136 5.00 -0.99 -3.96
N GLN A 137 4.02 -1.64 -4.58
CA GLN A 137 4.26 -2.53 -5.70
C GLN A 137 3.29 -2.23 -6.86
N PRO A 138 3.76 -2.14 -8.11
CA PRO A 138 2.86 -2.06 -9.25
C PRO A 138 2.12 -3.39 -9.44
N VAL A 139 0.85 -3.29 -9.86
CA VAL A 139 -0.03 -4.42 -10.15
C VAL A 139 -0.59 -4.22 -11.55
N THR A 140 -0.51 -5.26 -12.40
CA THR A 140 -1.11 -5.16 -13.74
C THR A 140 -2.63 -5.26 -13.66
N PRO A 141 -3.40 -4.72 -14.63
CA PRO A 141 -4.85 -4.86 -14.66
C PRO A 141 -5.33 -6.32 -14.56
N ARG A 142 -4.60 -7.25 -15.19
CA ARG A 142 -4.90 -8.69 -15.11
C ARG A 142 -4.72 -9.23 -13.69
N GLN A 143 -3.62 -8.87 -13.03
CA GLN A 143 -3.36 -9.29 -11.64
C GLN A 143 -4.39 -8.69 -10.67
N TRP A 144 -4.76 -7.42 -10.85
CA TRP A 144 -5.81 -6.78 -10.09
C TRP A 144 -7.13 -7.55 -10.18
N GLN A 145 -7.60 -7.81 -11.41
CA GLN A 145 -8.85 -8.54 -11.64
C GLN A 145 -8.83 -9.95 -11.04
N ALA A 146 -7.70 -10.65 -11.17
CA ALA A 146 -7.55 -11.97 -10.58
C ALA A 146 -7.65 -11.93 -9.04
N ILE A 147 -7.00 -10.97 -8.38
CA ILE A 147 -7.07 -10.81 -6.92
C ILE A 147 -8.50 -10.44 -6.47
N VAL A 148 -9.14 -9.46 -7.11
CA VAL A 148 -10.51 -9.02 -6.80
C VAL A 148 -11.49 -10.20 -6.91
N ARG A 149 -11.39 -10.99 -7.98
CA ARG A 149 -12.20 -12.20 -8.18
C ARG A 149 -11.97 -13.25 -7.08
N LEU A 150 -10.73 -13.48 -6.66
CA LEU A 150 -10.42 -14.42 -5.56
C LEU A 150 -10.91 -13.92 -4.20
N GLY A 151 -10.96 -12.60 -4.03
CA GLY A 151 -11.51 -11.90 -2.86
C GLY A 151 -13.04 -11.86 -2.81
N ALA A 152 -13.70 -12.39 -3.85
CA ALA A 152 -15.15 -12.39 -4.02
C ALA A 152 -15.77 -10.99 -4.03
N LEU A 153 -15.14 -10.07 -4.77
CA LEU A 153 -15.67 -8.75 -5.15
C LEU A 153 -15.93 -8.66 -6.65
#